data_AF-A0A7S1SVY8-F1
#
_entry.id   AF-A0A7S1SVY8-F1
#
_cell.length_a   1.000
_cell.length_b   1.000
_cell.length_c   1.000
_cell.angle_alpha   90.00
_cell.angle_beta   90.00
_cell.angle_gamma   90.00
#
_symmetry.space_group_name_H-M   'P 1'
#
loop_
_entity.id
_entity.type
_entity.pdbx_description
1 polymer ?
#
loop_
_entity_poly.entity_id
_entity_poly.type
_entity_poly.pdbx_seq_one_letter_code
_entity_poly.pdbx_strand_id
1 'polypeptide(L)'
;ALLYSLPFYFLMGLDPQPERIAVWFAVLSLFSATSGALSMMGSMGCPTAGVANLVMTLVLLVSLVFGGFLANLEAMPDWISWISWFSIFRYAFEALVVNEVTGSSFNLDVSG
;
A
#
# COMPACT_ATOMS: atom_id res chain seq x y z
N ALA A 1 8.54 -1.11 10.37
CA ALA A 1 7.37 -0.23 10.15
C ALA A 1 7.50 1.08 10.93
N LEU A 2 7.42 1.09 12.26
CA LEU A 2 7.34 2.32 13.08
C LEU A 2 8.47 3.35 12.85
N LEU A 3 9.74 2.92 12.89
CA LEU A 3 10.89 3.81 12.65
C LEU A 3 10.90 4.43 11.25
N TYR A 4 10.32 3.71 10.27
CA TYR A 4 10.19 4.19 8.91
C TYR A 4 8.97 5.13 8.78
N SER A 5 7.81 4.73 9.30
CA SER A 5 6.56 5.46 9.09
C SER A 5 6.47 6.78 9.86
N LEU A 6 7.09 6.88 11.04
CA LEU A 6 6.98 8.05 11.91
C LEU A 6 7.51 9.34 11.26
N PRO A 7 8.75 9.42 10.74
CA PRO A 7 9.22 10.63 10.06
C PRO A 7 8.46 10.91 8.76
N PHE A 8 8.07 9.88 8.02
CA PHE A 8 7.32 10.05 6.77
C PHE A 8 5.92 10.64 7.01
N TYR A 9 5.26 10.28 8.10
CA TYR A 9 3.95 10.86 8.46
C TYR A 9 4.04 12.38 8.63
N PHE A 10 5.06 12.86 9.35
CA PHE A 10 5.27 14.29 9.54
C PHE A 10 5.75 15.00 8.26
N LEU A 11 6.55 14.34 7.43
CA LEU A 11 7.02 14.91 6.15
C LEU A 11 5.90 15.09 5.13
N MET A 12 4.88 14.22 5.15
CA MET A 12 3.72 14.33 4.26
C MET A 12 2.73 15.42 4.70
N GLY A 13 2.91 16.01 5.90
CA GLY A 13 2.02 17.07 6.41
C GLY A 13 0.60 16.59 6.74
N LEU A 14 0.47 15.32 7.13
CA LEU A 14 -0.81 14.70 7.47
C LEU A 14 -1.38 15.24 8.79
N ASP A 15 -2.70 15.08 9.01
CA ASP A 15 -3.38 15.59 10.20
C ASP A 15 -2.82 14.90 11.47
N PRO A 16 -2.26 15.65 12.45
CA PRO A 16 -1.61 15.08 13.62
C PRO A 16 -2.58 14.50 14.67
N GLN A 17 -3.81 14.14 14.30
CA GLN A 17 -4.75 13.45 15.18
C GLN A 17 -4.22 12.08 15.62
N PRO A 18 -4.22 11.77 16.93
CA PRO A 18 -3.64 10.52 17.45
C PRO A 18 -4.35 9.26 16.92
N GLU A 19 -5.64 9.37 16.61
CA GLU A 19 -6.43 8.30 16.02
C GLU A 19 -5.95 7.95 14.61
N ARG A 20 -5.75 8.97 13.76
CA ARG A 20 -5.27 8.80 12.36
C ARG A 20 -3.85 8.25 12.32
N ILE A 21 -2.99 8.76 13.19
CA ILE A 21 -1.62 8.27 13.38
C ILE A 21 -1.61 6.79 13.78
N ALA A 22 -2.47 6.38 14.73
CA ALA A 22 -2.53 5.00 15.18
C ALA A 22 -3.00 4.05 14.07
N VAL A 23 -4.02 4.42 13.30
CA VAL A 23 -4.49 3.64 12.14
C VAL A 23 -3.40 3.55 11.07
N TRP A 24 -2.74 4.65 10.74
CA TRP A 24 -1.62 4.67 9.80
C TRP A 24 -0.51 3.69 10.19
N PHE A 25 -0.11 3.68 11.47
CA PHE A 25 0.89 2.74 11.98
C PHE A 25 0.41 1.29 11.99
N ALA A 26 -0.85 1.04 12.34
CA ALA A 26 -1.43 -0.29 12.34
C ALA A 26 -1.45 -0.88 10.92
N VAL A 27 -1.91 -0.12 9.93
CA VAL A 27 -1.97 -0.54 8.52
C VAL A 27 -0.57 -0.85 7.99
N LEU A 28 0.42 0.02 8.22
CA LEU A 28 1.79 -0.23 7.76
C LEU A 28 2.47 -1.40 8.46
N SER A 29 2.16 -1.64 9.74
CA SER A 29 2.68 -2.78 10.48
C SER A 29 2.10 -4.10 9.97
N LEU A 30 0.78 -4.14 9.73
CA LEU A 30 0.10 -5.28 9.13
C LEU A 30 0.62 -5.55 7.72
N PHE A 31 0.72 -4.52 6.90
CA PHE A 31 1.26 -4.61 5.54
C PHE A 31 2.68 -5.20 5.53
N SER A 32 3.57 -4.71 6.41
CA SER A 32 4.93 -5.24 6.53
C SER A 32 4.95 -6.70 6.98
N ALA A 33 4.08 -7.09 7.91
CA ALA A 33 3.98 -8.47 8.38
C ALA A 33 3.46 -9.41 7.27
N THR A 34 2.42 -9.01 6.54
CA THR A 34 1.86 -9.80 5.44
C THR A 34 2.85 -9.92 4.27
N SER A 35 3.54 -8.84 3.91
CA SER A 35 4.61 -8.86 2.90
C SER A 35 5.76 -9.78 3.31
N GLY A 36 6.14 -9.77 4.60
CA GLY A 36 7.12 -10.71 5.16
C GLY A 36 6.66 -12.16 5.07
N ALA A 37 5.40 -12.45 5.40
CA ALA A 37 4.85 -13.80 5.26
C ALA A 37 4.85 -14.27 3.79
N LEU A 38 4.48 -13.39 2.86
CA LEU A 38 4.51 -13.68 1.42
C LEU A 38 5.92 -13.95 0.90
N SER A 39 6.91 -13.17 1.34
CA SER A 39 8.30 -13.38 0.93
C SER A 39 8.87 -14.68 1.50
N MET A 40 8.48 -15.08 2.71
CA MET A 40 8.81 -16.39 3.27
C MET A 40 8.18 -17.52 2.45
N MET A 41 6.89 -17.42 2.10
CA MET A 41 6.22 -18.39 1.23
C MET A 41 6.89 -18.50 -0.14
N GLY A 42 7.22 -17.36 -0.77
CA GLY A 42 7.92 -17.34 -2.05
C GLY A 42 9.33 -17.90 -1.97
N SER A 43 10.03 -17.69 -0.85
CA SER A 43 11.37 -18.23 -0.60
C SER A 43 11.37 -19.76 -0.49
N MET A 44 10.31 -20.36 0.05
CA MET A 44 10.17 -21.83 0.08
C MET A 44 10.06 -22.45 -1.32
N GLY A 45 9.53 -21.71 -2.29
CA GLY A 45 9.35 -22.18 -3.67
C GLY A 45 10.57 -21.95 -4.57
N CYS A 46 11.59 -21.23 -4.11
CA CYS A 46 12.71 -20.81 -4.97
C CYS A 46 14.03 -21.53 -4.60
N PRO A 47 14.86 -21.89 -5.60
CA PRO A 47 16.11 -22.62 -5.37
C PRO A 47 17.23 -21.75 -4.78
N THR A 48 17.18 -20.41 -4.96
CA THR A 48 18.19 -19.48 -4.41
C THR A 48 17.54 -18.19 -3.90
N ALA A 49 18.15 -17.59 -2.87
CA ALA A 49 17.67 -16.34 -2.27
C ALA A 49 17.65 -15.15 -3.27
N GLY A 50 18.58 -15.13 -4.22
CA GLY A 50 18.62 -14.09 -5.26
C GLY A 50 17.41 -14.16 -6.20
N VAL A 51 17.03 -15.36 -6.64
CA VAL A 51 15.83 -15.57 -7.47
C VAL A 51 14.57 -15.27 -6.68
N ALA A 52 14.49 -15.69 -5.41
CA ALA A 52 13.36 -15.37 -4.54
C ALA A 52 13.13 -13.85 -4.42
N ASN A 53 14.20 -13.07 -4.20
CA ASN A 53 14.07 -11.62 -4.09
C ASN A 53 13.56 -10.97 -5.39
N LEU A 54 14.04 -11.43 -6.55
CA LEU A 54 13.57 -10.94 -7.85
C LEU A 54 12.09 -11.27 -8.07
N VAL A 55 11.68 -12.51 -7.79
CA VAL A 55 10.29 -12.95 -7.92
C VAL A 55 9.38 -12.13 -7.00
N MET A 56 9.76 -11.95 -5.73
CA MET A 56 8.97 -11.17 -4.79
C MET A 56 8.91 -9.68 -5.16
N THR A 57 9.98 -9.12 -5.73
CA THR A 57 9.98 -7.75 -6.25
C THR A 57 9.02 -7.61 -7.43
N LEU A 58 9.00 -8.58 -8.36
CA LEU A 58 8.06 -8.59 -9.47
C LEU A 58 6.61 -8.71 -8.98
N VAL A 59 6.34 -9.61 -8.02
CA VAL A 59 5.01 -9.75 -7.41
C VAL A 59 4.56 -8.43 -6.78
N LEU A 60 5.46 -7.73 -6.09
CA LEU A 60 5.19 -6.44 -5.48
C LEU A 60 4.88 -5.36 -6.54
N LEU A 61 5.66 -5.29 -7.62
CA LEU A 61 5.41 -4.34 -8.72
C LEU A 61 4.07 -4.61 -9.42
N VAL A 62 3.76 -5.87 -9.71
CA VAL A 62 2.47 -6.28 -10.28
C VAL A 62 1.35 -5.87 -9.32
N SER A 63 1.49 -6.14 -8.03
CA SER A 63 0.51 -5.75 -7.00
C SER A 63 0.29 -4.25 -6.93
N LEU A 64 1.32 -3.44 -7.20
CA LEU A 64 1.26 -1.98 -7.18
C LEU A 64 0.58 -1.40 -8.44
N VAL A 65 0.78 -2.02 -9.61
CA VAL A 65 0.04 -1.68 -10.83
C VAL A 65 -1.44 -2.00 -10.67
N PHE A 66 -1.76 -3.21 -10.21
CA PHE A 66 -3.15 -3.65 -10.03
C PHE A 66 -3.81 -3.17 -8.73
N GLY A 67 -3.05 -2.50 -7.85
CA GLY A 67 -3.51 -2.07 -6.53
C GLY A 67 -4.20 -0.71 -6.49
N GLY A 68 -4.41 -0.06 -7.64
CA GLY A 68 -5.09 1.24 -7.70
C GLY A 68 -4.18 2.46 -7.52
N PHE A 69 -2.86 2.28 -7.37
CA PHE A 69 -1.90 3.39 -7.30
C PHE A 69 -1.46 3.87 -8.70
N LEU A 70 -1.14 2.97 -9.63
CA LEU A 70 -0.70 3.32 -10.99
C LEU A 70 -1.75 3.10 -12.08
N ALA A 71 -2.62 2.10 -11.94
CA ALA A 71 -3.70 1.85 -12.88
C ALA A 71 -5.05 2.09 -12.19
N ASN A 72 -5.89 2.89 -12.85
CA ASN A 72 -7.22 3.19 -12.36
C ASN A 72 -8.09 1.91 -12.42
N LEU A 73 -8.70 1.53 -11.30
CA LEU A 73 -9.50 0.31 -11.20
C LEU A 73 -10.68 0.31 -12.20
N GLU A 74 -11.23 1.47 -12.52
CA GLU A 74 -12.36 1.61 -13.46
C GLU A 74 -11.96 1.34 -14.92
N ALA A 75 -10.67 1.45 -15.25
CA ALA A 75 -10.15 1.17 -16.58
C ALA A 75 -9.73 -0.29 -16.77
N MET A 76 -9.82 -1.13 -15.72
CA MET A 76 -9.40 -2.53 -15.79
C MET A 76 -10.50 -3.41 -16.41
N PRO A 77 -10.14 -4.27 -17.37
CA PRO A 77 -11.08 -5.26 -17.89
C PRO A 77 -11.56 -6.21 -16.78
N ASP A 78 -12.88 -6.51 -16.75
CA ASP A 78 -13.51 -7.37 -15.72
C ASP A 78 -12.82 -8.72 -15.53
N TRP A 79 -12.24 -9.27 -16.60
CA TRP A 79 -11.55 -10.55 -16.59
C TRP A 79 -10.19 -10.55 -15.85
N ILE A 80 -9.58 -9.38 -15.59
CA ILE A 80 -8.36 -9.24 -14.75
C ILE A 80 -8.71 -8.74 -13.34
N SER A 81 -9.91 -8.18 -13.13
CA SER A 81 -10.32 -7.55 -11.88
C SER A 81 -10.09 -8.43 -10.64
N TRP A 82 -10.27 -9.76 -10.74
CA TRP A 82 -10.02 -10.71 -9.65
C TRP A 82 -8.59 -10.68 -9.09
N ILE A 83 -7.57 -10.33 -9.88
CA ILE A 83 -6.18 -10.25 -9.40
C ILE A 83 -5.99 -9.09 -8.41
N SER A 84 -6.77 -8.02 -8.56
CA SER A 84 -6.74 -6.87 -7.66
C SER A 84 -7.20 -7.21 -6.24
N TRP A 85 -8.04 -8.25 -6.09
CA TRP A 85 -8.51 -8.74 -4.79
C TRP A 85 -7.42 -9.47 -4.01
N PHE A 86 -6.40 -10.00 -4.68
CA PHE A 86 -5.22 -10.59 -4.05
C PHE A 86 -4.13 -9.56 -3.70
N SER A 87 -4.22 -8.35 -4.25
CA SER A 87 -3.22 -7.30 -4.00
C SER A 87 -3.40 -6.73 -2.60
N ILE A 88 -2.51 -7.12 -1.69
CA ILE A 88 -2.42 -6.55 -0.33
C ILE A 88 -2.08 -5.05 -0.40
N PHE A 89 -1.41 -4.61 -1.46
CA PHE A 89 -1.13 -3.19 -1.72
C PHE A 89 -2.42 -2.38 -1.89
N ARG A 90 -3.44 -2.94 -2.54
CA ARG A 90 -4.74 -2.29 -2.74
C ARG A 90 -5.38 -1.92 -1.42
N TYR A 91 -5.52 -2.91 -0.53
CA TYR A 91 -6.17 -2.72 0.76
C TYR A 91 -5.38 -1.77 1.67
N ALA A 92 -4.04 -1.88 1.68
CA ALA A 92 -3.21 -0.98 2.45
C ALA A 92 -3.34 0.47 1.95
N PHE A 93 -3.25 0.69 0.64
CA PHE A 93 -3.37 2.03 0.06
C PHE A 93 -4.76 2.64 0.28
N GLU A 94 -5.81 1.88 0.00
CA GLU A 94 -7.20 2.33 0.21
C GLU A 94 -7.47 2.67 1.68
N ALA A 95 -6.99 1.86 2.63
CA ALA A 95 -7.12 2.14 4.05
C ALA A 95 -6.39 3.43 4.47
N LEU A 96 -5.17 3.66 3.96
CA LEU A 96 -4.41 4.89 4.25
C LEU A 96 -5.10 6.12 3.65
N VAL A 97 -5.59 6.04 2.40
CA VAL A 97 -6.30 7.14 1.74
C VAL A 97 -7.60 7.46 2.47
N VAL A 98 -8.42 6.46 2.79
CA VAL A 98 -9.67 6.65 3.54
C VAL A 98 -9.40 7.25 4.92
N ASN A 99 -8.34 6.80 5.61
CA ASN A 99 -7.97 7.34 6.92
C ASN A 99 -7.63 8.83 6.89
N GLU A 100 -7.13 9.37 5.79
CA GLU A 100 -6.61 10.75 5.71
C GLU A 100 -7.54 11.70 4.95
N VAL A 101 -8.20 11.21 3.91
CA VAL A 101 -9.08 12.03 3.07
C VAL A 101 -10.48 12.16 3.67
N THR A 102 -10.93 11.18 4.45
CA THR A 102 -12.27 11.23 5.05
C THR A 102 -12.35 12.36 6.09
N GLY A 103 -13.19 13.36 5.79
CA GLY A 103 -13.41 14.53 6.64
C GLY A 103 -12.46 15.72 6.39
N SER A 104 -11.53 15.59 5.45
CA SER A 104 -10.60 16.68 5.09
C SER A 104 -11.27 17.62 4.08
N SER A 105 -11.32 18.92 4.40
CA SER A 105 -11.86 19.94 3.51
C SER A 105 -10.74 20.60 2.71
N PHE A 106 -10.72 20.35 1.39
CA PHE A 106 -9.74 20.95 0.48
C PHE A 106 -10.33 22.25 -0.11
N ASN A 107 -9.83 23.39 0.36
CA ASN A 107 -10.14 24.67 -0.28
C ASN A 107 -9.20 24.85 -1.48
N LEU A 108 -9.73 24.62 -2.68
CA LEU A 108 -9.03 24.87 -3.93
C LEU A 108 -9.11 26.36 -4.25
N ASP A 109 -8.13 27.13 -3.81
CA ASP A 109 -8.06 28.55 -4.15
C ASP A 109 -7.56 28.70 -5.59
N VAL A 110 -8.48 29.03 -6.51
CA VAL A 110 -8.14 29.31 -7.91
C VAL A 110 -7.63 30.74 -7.98
N SER A 111 -6.32 30.91 -7.82
CA SER A 111 -5.65 32.13 -8.22
C SER A 111 -5.61 32.17 -9.75
N GLY A 112 -6.52 32.95 -10.33
CA GLY A 112 -6.61 33.19 -11.77
C GLY A 112 -5.38 33.86 -12.35
#